data_AF-A0A822IHP5-F1
#
_entry.id   AF-A0A822IHP5-F1
#
_cell.length_a   1.000
_cell.length_b   1.000
_cell.length_c   1.000
_cell.angle_alpha   90.00
_cell.angle_beta   90.00
_cell.angle_gamma   90.00
#
_symmetry.space_group_name_H-M   'P 1'
#
loop_
_entity.id
_entity.type
_entity.pdbx_description
1 polymer ?
#
loop_
_entity_poly.entity_id
_entity_poly.type
_entity_poly.pdbx_seq_one_letter_code
_entity_poly.pdbx_strand_id
1 'polypeptide(L)'
;MKNRNLQNHNNWKTPNSLYQKLNHEFNFDFDPCPLNSTFDGLSIDWGERNYINPPYSQKLKEAFIKKAYEEAVFNKKLCVMLLPVSTSTKIFHKYIYDKAEIRFIKKRVKFDGINTFGDRVSNKCGMHDSMIVIFRPKNTSIITSSPLYEFFNIYFDYNADLSIQKSSVRNLYLNYCELFGKTTLNDTNFGIKFKIFAKHDMKHVTKSDGMSRTRTTVRVWSGITLKKIDIS
;
A
#
# COMPACT_ATOMS: atom_id res chain seq x y z
N MET A 1 28.30 13.24 30.78
CA MET A 1 27.17 12.75 29.97
C MET A 1 27.57 12.81 28.51
N LYS A 2 27.43 11.73 27.72
CA LYS A 2 27.75 11.78 26.28
C LYS A 2 26.73 12.70 25.60
N ASN A 3 27.22 13.69 24.83
CA ASN A 3 26.39 14.62 24.08
C ASN A 3 25.52 13.82 23.07
N ARG A 4 24.19 13.86 23.22
CA ARG A 4 23.23 13.07 22.41
C ARG A 4 22.63 13.87 21.25
N ASN A 5 23.12 15.09 20.98
CA ASN A 5 22.75 15.89 19.82
C ASN A 5 23.46 15.38 18.57
N LEU A 6 23.16 14.13 18.22
CA LEU A 6 23.71 13.43 17.09
C LEU A 6 22.62 13.40 16.01
N GLN A 7 22.90 14.00 14.85
CA GLN A 7 21.98 13.93 13.71
C GLN A 7 21.95 12.49 13.20
N ASN A 8 20.82 11.82 13.39
CA ASN A 8 20.60 10.48 12.87
C ASN A 8 20.23 10.55 11.40
N HIS A 9 21.20 10.33 10.52
CA HIS A 9 20.93 10.11 9.10
C HIS A 9 20.35 8.71 8.91
N ASN A 10 19.11 8.62 8.41
CA ASN A 10 18.40 7.36 8.18
C ASN A 10 18.71 6.73 6.80
N ASN A 11 19.70 7.27 6.09
CA ASN A 11 20.04 6.88 4.72
C ASN A 11 21.03 5.72 4.72
N TRP A 12 20.51 4.50 4.92
CA TRP A 12 21.30 3.26 4.89
C TRP A 12 21.06 2.51 3.58
N LYS A 13 22.10 2.41 2.76
CA LYS A 13 22.09 1.70 1.49
C LYS A 13 22.08 0.19 1.71
N THR A 14 21.25 -0.50 0.93
CA THR A 14 21.38 -1.95 0.77
C THR A 14 22.75 -2.28 0.17
N PRO A 15 23.47 -3.31 0.67
CA PRO A 15 24.74 -3.73 0.08
C PRO A 15 24.60 -4.03 -1.40
N ASN A 16 25.56 -3.56 -2.20
CA ASN A 16 25.51 -3.72 -3.66
C ASN A 16 25.35 -5.19 -4.06
N SER A 17 26.05 -6.12 -3.40
CA SER A 17 25.94 -7.55 -3.68
C SER A 17 24.54 -8.13 -3.45
N LEU A 18 23.86 -7.69 -2.39
CA LEU A 18 22.48 -8.10 -2.10
C LEU A 18 21.51 -7.51 -3.12
N TYR A 19 21.64 -6.21 -3.41
CA TYR A 19 20.80 -5.55 -4.41
C TYR A 19 20.96 -6.19 -5.80
N GLN A 20 22.20 -6.37 -6.28
CA GLN A 20 22.47 -6.96 -7.59
C GLN A 20 21.94 -8.39 -7.72
N LYS A 21 22.06 -9.20 -6.65
CA LYS A 21 21.48 -10.56 -6.63
C LYS A 21 19.97 -10.53 -6.81
N LEU A 22 19.27 -9.63 -6.09
CA LEU A 22 17.83 -9.48 -6.22
C LEU A 22 17.45 -8.89 -7.59
N ASN A 23 18.20 -7.90 -8.07
CA ASN A 23 17.96 -7.28 -9.36
C ASN A 23 18.14 -8.26 -10.53
N HIS A 24 19.14 -9.14 -10.45
CA HIS A 24 19.32 -10.20 -11.43
C HIS A 24 18.11 -11.15 -11.49
N GLU A 25 17.48 -11.45 -10.35
CA GLU A 25 16.29 -12.33 -10.31
C GLU A 25 15.02 -11.60 -10.74
N PHE A 26 14.83 -10.36 -10.29
CA PHE A 26 13.55 -9.67 -10.38
C PHE A 26 13.51 -8.58 -11.44
N ASN A 27 14.67 -8.13 -11.95
CA ASN A 27 14.85 -7.10 -12.97
C ASN A 27 14.09 -5.80 -12.62
N PHE A 28 14.55 -5.07 -11.61
CA PHE A 28 13.87 -3.88 -11.12
C PHE A 28 13.95 -2.72 -12.12
N ASP A 29 12.85 -1.98 -12.27
CA ASP A 29 12.75 -0.76 -13.08
C ASP A 29 12.56 0.50 -12.22
N PHE A 30 12.32 0.32 -10.91
CA PHE A 30 12.03 1.44 -10.02
C PHE A 30 12.44 1.19 -8.56
N ASP A 31 12.82 2.28 -7.89
CA ASP A 31 13.06 2.34 -6.44
C ASP A 31 12.24 3.52 -5.87
N PRO A 32 11.19 3.26 -5.07
CA PRO A 32 10.38 4.31 -4.45
C PRO A 32 11.04 4.91 -3.20
N CYS A 33 12.16 4.34 -2.72
CA CYS A 33 12.89 4.78 -1.55
C CYS A 33 14.38 5.06 -1.87
N PRO A 34 14.72 5.78 -2.96
CA PRO A 34 16.10 5.97 -3.31
C PRO A 34 16.80 6.82 -2.26
N LEU A 35 18.09 6.57 -2.07
CA LEU A 35 18.90 7.39 -1.18
C LEU A 35 18.87 8.85 -1.64
N ASN A 36 18.68 9.77 -0.68
CA ASN A 36 18.59 11.20 -0.94
C ASN A 36 17.49 11.56 -1.94
N SER A 37 16.36 10.84 -1.90
CA SER A 37 15.19 11.12 -2.73
C SER A 37 14.77 12.59 -2.66
N THR A 38 14.50 13.18 -3.82
CA THR A 38 13.89 14.52 -3.96
C THR A 38 12.36 14.45 -4.10
N PHE A 39 11.79 13.24 -4.03
CA PHE A 39 10.36 12.97 -4.16
C PHE A 39 9.83 12.10 -3.02
N ASP A 40 8.52 12.17 -2.79
CA ASP A 40 7.82 11.27 -1.87
C ASP A 40 7.35 10.00 -2.60
N GLY A 41 8.02 8.89 -2.34
CA GLY A 41 7.71 7.59 -2.93
C GLY A 41 6.30 7.05 -2.60
N LEU A 42 5.63 7.54 -1.56
CA LEU A 42 4.25 7.14 -1.25
C LEU A 42 3.21 7.85 -2.12
N SER A 43 3.56 9.01 -2.66
CA SER A 43 2.63 9.91 -3.37
C SER A 43 2.71 9.82 -4.89
N ILE A 44 3.55 8.94 -5.43
CA ILE A 44 3.76 8.76 -6.88
C ILE A 44 3.35 7.36 -7.34
N ASP A 45 3.19 7.23 -8.66
CA ASP A 45 3.04 5.91 -9.27
C ASP A 45 4.37 5.16 -9.30
N TRP A 46 4.31 3.85 -9.13
CA TRP A 46 5.49 2.97 -9.08
C TRP A 46 5.75 2.32 -10.45
N GLY A 47 6.96 1.79 -10.67
CA GLY A 47 7.26 1.00 -11.86
C GLY A 47 6.58 -0.37 -11.84
N GLU A 48 6.83 -1.19 -12.86
CA GLU A 48 6.30 -2.56 -12.90
C GLU A 48 7.02 -3.48 -11.90
N ARG A 49 8.28 -3.16 -11.55
CA ARG A 49 9.19 -4.04 -10.83
C ARG A 49 10.01 -3.23 -9.82
N ASN A 50 9.54 -3.21 -8.59
CA ASN A 50 9.98 -2.27 -7.57
C ASN A 50 10.87 -2.92 -6.52
N TYR A 51 12.01 -2.29 -6.22
CA TYR A 51 12.83 -2.63 -5.05
C TYR A 51 12.62 -1.59 -3.95
N ILE A 52 12.18 -2.03 -2.76
CA ILE A 52 11.82 -1.13 -1.67
C ILE A 52 12.68 -1.42 -0.43
N ASN A 53 13.56 -0.48 -0.09
CA ASN A 53 14.25 -0.44 1.20
C ASN A 53 13.73 0.76 2.00
N PRO A 54 12.58 0.62 2.70
CA PRO A 54 11.87 1.77 3.24
C PRO A 54 12.64 2.43 4.40
N PRO A 55 12.43 3.73 4.66
CA PRO A 55 12.96 4.39 5.83
C PRO A 55 12.59 3.65 7.13
N TYR A 56 13.50 3.65 8.12
CA TYR A 56 13.31 2.91 9.38
C TYR A 56 12.17 3.42 10.26
N SER A 57 11.61 4.60 9.99
CA SER A 57 10.48 5.12 10.77
C SER A 57 9.30 4.16 10.69
N GLN A 58 8.69 3.86 11.85
CA GLN A 58 7.62 2.86 11.90
C GLN A 58 6.45 3.23 10.99
N LYS A 59 5.99 4.49 11.04
CA LYS A 59 4.85 4.96 10.25
C LYS A 59 5.11 4.89 8.74
N LEU A 60 6.30 5.32 8.28
CA LEU A 60 6.63 5.25 6.85
C LEU A 60 6.76 3.81 6.39
N LYS A 61 7.47 2.96 7.16
CA LYS A 61 7.60 1.53 6.84
C LYS A 61 6.24 0.85 6.70
N GLU A 62 5.30 1.09 7.63
CA GLU A 62 3.94 0.54 7.56
C GLU A 62 3.18 1.02 6.32
N ALA A 63 3.31 2.30 5.93
CA ALA A 63 2.70 2.85 4.72
C ALA A 63 3.28 2.22 3.44
N PHE A 64 4.61 2.03 3.35
CA PHE A 64 5.25 1.36 2.22
C PHE A 64 4.84 -0.12 2.11
N ILE A 65 4.71 -0.83 3.24
CA ILE A 65 4.21 -2.22 3.24
C ILE A 65 2.79 -2.29 2.69
N LYS A 66 1.91 -1.37 3.15
CA LYS A 66 0.53 -1.29 2.64
C LYS A 66 0.52 -1.01 1.14
N LYS A 67 1.26 0.02 0.68
CA LYS A 67 1.29 0.37 -0.76
C LYS A 67 1.84 -0.78 -1.59
N ALA A 68 2.96 -1.40 -1.21
CA ALA A 68 3.52 -2.54 -1.94
C ALA A 68 2.54 -3.71 -2.09
N TYR A 69 1.77 -4.02 -1.03
CA TYR A 69 0.69 -5.01 -1.11
C TYR A 69 -0.40 -4.59 -2.11
N GLU A 70 -0.84 -3.33 -2.06
CA GLU A 70 -1.88 -2.79 -2.95
C GLU A 70 -1.44 -2.76 -4.42
N GLU A 71 -0.21 -2.32 -4.70
CA GLU A 71 0.37 -2.30 -6.05
C GLU A 71 0.42 -3.72 -6.65
N ALA A 72 0.81 -4.72 -5.85
CA ALA A 72 0.87 -6.10 -6.33
C ALA A 72 -0.50 -6.76 -6.54
N VAL A 73 -1.48 -6.44 -5.70
CA VAL A 73 -2.81 -7.04 -5.79
C VAL A 73 -3.68 -6.35 -6.85
N PHE A 74 -3.61 -5.02 -6.98
CA PHE A 74 -4.53 -4.25 -7.82
C PHE A 74 -3.91 -3.77 -9.13
N ASN A 75 -2.62 -3.47 -9.11
CA ASN A 75 -1.94 -2.87 -10.26
C ASN A 75 -1.00 -3.86 -10.96
N LYS A 76 -0.96 -5.13 -10.51
CA LYS A 76 -0.14 -6.21 -11.08
C LYS A 76 1.38 -5.93 -11.06
N LYS A 77 1.85 -5.10 -10.13
CA LYS A 77 3.26 -4.73 -10.01
C LYS A 77 4.01 -5.71 -9.11
N LEU A 78 5.25 -6.04 -9.45
CA LEU A 78 6.15 -6.79 -8.58
C LEU A 78 6.74 -5.83 -7.55
N CYS A 79 6.65 -6.17 -6.27
CA CYS A 79 7.27 -5.39 -5.19
C CYS A 79 8.14 -6.29 -4.30
N VAL A 80 9.44 -5.97 -4.22
CA VAL A 80 10.41 -6.69 -3.39
C VAL A 80 10.92 -5.77 -2.31
N MET A 81 10.65 -6.11 -1.05
CA MET A 81 10.98 -5.27 0.09
C MET A 81 12.10 -5.90 0.94
N LEU A 82 13.05 -5.08 1.38
CA LEU A 82 13.99 -5.43 2.46
C LEU A 82 13.44 -4.88 3.79
N LEU A 83 13.05 -5.77 4.71
CA LEU A 83 12.41 -5.39 5.97
C LEU A 83 13.12 -6.02 7.18
N PRO A 84 13.09 -5.38 8.36
CA PRO A 84 13.45 -6.06 9.59
C PRO A 84 12.45 -7.20 9.88
N VAL A 85 12.93 -8.29 10.46
CA VAL A 85 12.08 -9.39 10.92
C VAL A 85 11.23 -8.89 12.10
N SER A 86 9.92 -8.77 11.88
CA SER A 86 8.96 -8.29 12.88
C SER A 86 7.62 -9.03 12.78
N THR A 87 7.67 -10.36 12.92
CA THR A 87 6.58 -11.29 12.60
C THR A 87 5.38 -11.18 13.54
N SER A 88 5.54 -10.68 14.77
CA SER A 88 4.45 -10.51 15.75
C SER A 88 3.59 -9.26 15.55
N THR A 89 3.92 -8.42 14.57
CA THR A 89 3.26 -7.11 14.40
C THR A 89 1.93 -7.20 13.64
N LYS A 90 1.00 -6.29 13.95
CA LYS A 90 -0.29 -6.20 13.23
C LYS A 90 -0.12 -6.01 11.72
N ILE A 91 0.85 -5.18 11.30
CA ILE A 91 1.12 -4.94 9.87
C ILE A 91 1.58 -6.20 9.15
N PHE A 92 2.40 -7.04 9.82
CA PHE A 92 2.88 -8.30 9.27
C PHE A 92 1.73 -9.26 8.99
N HIS A 93 0.88 -9.54 9.98
CA HIS A 93 -0.27 -10.44 9.78
C HIS A 93 -1.28 -9.88 8.77
N LYS A 94 -1.49 -8.56 8.78
CA LYS A 94 -2.47 -7.92 7.91
C LYS A 94 -2.05 -7.93 6.45
N TYR A 95 -0.79 -7.61 6.13
CA TYR A 95 -0.36 -7.39 4.75
C TYR A 95 0.70 -8.35 4.23
N ILE A 96 1.46 -9.04 5.09
CA ILE A 96 2.60 -9.88 4.67
C ILE A 96 2.29 -11.37 4.81
N TYR A 97 1.85 -11.80 6.00
CA TYR A 97 1.58 -13.22 6.29
C TYR A 97 0.48 -13.77 5.37
N ASP A 98 0.74 -14.93 4.76
CA ASP A 98 -0.05 -15.60 3.72
C ASP A 98 -0.36 -14.75 2.46
N LYS A 99 0.36 -13.63 2.28
CA LYS A 99 0.13 -12.66 1.20
C LYS A 99 1.37 -12.39 0.35
N ALA A 100 2.55 -12.66 0.89
CA ALA A 100 3.84 -12.52 0.23
C ALA A 100 4.68 -13.79 0.37
N GLU A 101 5.61 -13.97 -0.56
CA GLU A 101 6.74 -14.88 -0.39
C GLU A 101 7.75 -14.21 0.57
N ILE A 102 8.25 -14.96 1.56
CA ILE A 102 9.19 -14.44 2.56
C ILE A 102 10.48 -15.25 2.48
N ARG A 103 11.62 -14.57 2.35
CA ARG A 103 12.95 -15.18 2.40
C ARG A 103 13.77 -14.57 3.52
N PHE A 104 14.14 -15.38 4.51
CA PHE A 104 15.03 -14.93 5.58
C PHE A 104 16.48 -14.88 5.09
N ILE A 105 17.21 -13.84 5.51
CA ILE A 105 18.62 -13.69 5.19
C ILE A 105 19.44 -14.30 6.34
N LYS A 106 20.37 -15.20 6.02
CA LYS A 106 21.31 -15.74 7.00
C LYS A 106 22.28 -14.63 7.44
N LYS A 107 22.34 -14.39 8.76
CA LYS A 107 23.07 -13.28 9.40
C LYS A 107 22.47 -11.91 9.09
N ARG A 108 22.83 -10.91 9.89
CA ARG A 108 22.38 -9.53 9.70
C ARG A 108 23.02 -8.89 8.47
N VAL A 109 22.20 -8.18 7.70
CA VAL A 109 22.65 -7.37 6.57
C VAL A 109 23.52 -6.23 7.10
N LYS A 110 24.69 -6.04 6.48
CA LYS A 110 25.64 -4.98 6.79
C LYS A 110 25.42 -3.82 5.82
N PHE A 111 24.71 -2.78 6.21
CA PHE A 111 24.35 -1.67 5.33
C PHE A 111 25.51 -0.71 5.13
N ASP A 112 25.52 -0.03 3.98
CA ASP A 112 26.44 1.09 3.71
C ASP A 112 25.77 2.40 4.10
N GLY A 113 26.47 3.27 4.80
CA GLY A 113 25.89 4.54 5.25
C GLY A 113 26.92 5.48 5.86
N ILE A 114 26.42 6.61 6.36
CA ILE A 114 27.21 7.56 7.14
C ILE A 114 26.90 7.31 8.60
N ASN A 115 27.93 7.04 9.40
CA ASN A 115 27.77 6.86 10.83
C ASN A 115 27.49 8.22 11.51
N THR A 116 27.24 8.16 12.81
CA THR A 116 26.96 9.32 13.62
C THR A 116 28.11 10.33 13.76
N PHE A 117 29.33 9.93 13.37
CA PHE A 117 30.53 10.77 13.34
C PHE A 117 30.81 11.36 11.95
N GLY A 118 29.98 11.07 10.94
CA GLY A 118 30.19 11.53 9.57
C GLY A 118 31.01 10.58 8.68
N ASP A 119 31.49 9.45 9.21
CA ASP A 119 32.31 8.52 8.43
C ASP A 119 31.45 7.58 7.59
N ARG A 120 31.92 7.29 6.37
CA ARG A 120 31.36 6.20 5.57
C ARG A 120 31.69 4.84 6.21
N VAL A 121 30.67 4.03 6.41
CA VAL A 121 30.79 2.68 6.99
C VAL A 121 30.00 1.68 6.16
N SER A 122 30.54 0.48 5.98
CA SER A 122 29.94 -0.62 5.19
C SER A 122 29.73 -1.91 5.99
N ASN A 123 29.94 -1.85 7.31
CA ASN A 123 29.94 -3.01 8.19
C ASN A 123 28.90 -2.92 9.31
N LYS A 124 27.98 -1.95 9.26
CA LYS A 124 26.98 -1.74 10.30
C LYS A 124 25.75 -2.59 10.06
N CYS A 125 25.41 -3.38 11.06
CA CYS A 125 24.20 -4.20 11.05
C CYS A 125 23.04 -3.42 11.66
N GLY A 126 21.83 -3.63 11.13
CA GLY A 126 20.61 -3.20 11.79
C GLY A 126 20.42 -3.86 13.17
N MET A 127 19.54 -3.28 13.99
CA MET A 127 19.18 -3.84 15.30
C MET A 127 18.54 -5.22 15.18
N HIS A 128 17.77 -5.44 14.12
CA HIS A 128 17.05 -6.68 13.84
C HIS A 128 17.65 -7.43 12.66
N ASP A 129 17.38 -8.72 12.59
CA ASP A 129 17.61 -9.52 11.39
C ASP A 129 16.73 -9.03 10.24
N SER A 130 17.05 -9.45 9.02
CA SER A 130 16.37 -8.98 7.81
C SER A 130 15.66 -10.10 7.07
N MET A 131 14.54 -9.76 6.46
CA MET A 131 13.80 -10.61 5.53
C MET A 131 13.57 -9.87 4.22
N ILE A 132 13.57 -10.64 3.13
CA ILE A 132 13.06 -10.19 1.83
C ILE A 132 11.59 -10.60 1.76
N VAL A 133 10.72 -9.62 1.53
CA VAL A 133 9.28 -9.81 1.33
C VAL A 133 8.96 -9.54 -0.13
N ILE A 134 8.42 -10.53 -0.82
CA ILE A 134 8.15 -10.49 -2.26
C ILE A 134 6.64 -10.55 -2.46
N PHE A 135 6.06 -9.43 -2.85
CA PHE A 135 4.71 -9.36 -3.37
C PHE A 135 4.74 -9.57 -4.87
N ARG A 136 4.40 -10.80 -5.29
CA ARG A 136 4.25 -11.12 -6.72
C ARG A 136 2.92 -10.57 -7.24
N PRO A 137 2.86 -10.16 -8.52
CA PRO A 137 1.59 -9.83 -9.17
C PRO A 137 0.60 -10.99 -8.97
N LYS A 138 -0.53 -10.72 -8.32
CA LYS A 138 -1.54 -11.77 -8.17
C LYS A 138 -2.25 -11.96 -9.50
N ASN A 139 -2.39 -13.22 -9.91
CA ASN A 139 -3.09 -13.57 -11.14
C ASN A 139 -4.53 -13.06 -11.04
N THR A 140 -4.78 -11.95 -11.72
CA THR A 140 -5.97 -11.13 -11.52
C THR A 140 -7.16 -11.72 -12.26
N SER A 141 -7.02 -12.85 -12.96
CA SER A 141 -8.11 -13.52 -13.67
C SER A 141 -9.33 -13.83 -12.80
N ILE A 142 -9.18 -13.94 -11.47
CA ILE A 142 -10.29 -14.07 -10.50
C ILE A 142 -10.84 -12.69 -10.05
N ILE A 143 -10.02 -11.64 -10.07
CA ILE A 143 -10.41 -10.29 -9.65
C ILE A 143 -10.99 -9.49 -10.83
N THR A 144 -10.45 -9.59 -12.05
CA THR A 144 -10.97 -8.93 -13.26
C THR A 144 -12.27 -9.53 -13.77
N SER A 145 -12.57 -10.77 -13.40
CA SER A 145 -13.88 -11.42 -13.63
C SER A 145 -14.88 -11.14 -12.49
N SER A 146 -14.46 -10.46 -11.42
CA SER A 146 -15.35 -10.10 -10.32
C SER A 146 -16.33 -9.02 -10.79
N PRO A 147 -17.66 -9.23 -10.67
CA PRO A 147 -18.65 -8.20 -10.96
C PRO A 147 -18.37 -6.88 -10.24
N LEU A 148 -17.77 -6.94 -9.04
CA LEU A 148 -17.43 -5.75 -8.26
C LEU A 148 -16.28 -4.93 -8.86
N TYR A 149 -15.33 -5.58 -9.54
CA TYR A 149 -14.20 -4.89 -10.18
C TYR A 149 -14.65 -4.19 -11.46
N GLU A 150 -15.43 -4.90 -12.28
CA GLU A 150 -16.07 -4.35 -13.49
C GLU A 150 -16.95 -3.14 -13.12
N PHE A 151 -17.82 -3.32 -12.12
CA PHE A 151 -18.61 -2.24 -11.52
C PHE A 151 -17.76 -1.04 -11.10
N PHE A 152 -16.68 -1.25 -10.33
CA PHE A 152 -15.86 -0.15 -9.85
C PHE A 152 -15.29 0.66 -11.03
N ASN A 153 -14.75 -0.02 -12.03
CA ASN A 153 -14.13 0.62 -13.20
C ASN A 153 -15.13 1.33 -14.12
N ILE A 154 -16.38 0.88 -14.18
CA ILE A 154 -17.45 1.55 -14.95
C ILE A 154 -17.88 2.84 -14.24
N TYR A 155 -18.12 2.78 -12.94
CA TYR A 155 -18.85 3.83 -12.24
C TYR A 155 -17.99 4.84 -11.48
N PHE A 156 -16.71 4.55 -11.18
CA PHE A 156 -15.92 5.39 -10.28
C PHE A 156 -14.61 5.91 -10.86
N ASP A 157 -14.29 7.16 -10.51
CA ASP A 157 -12.97 7.78 -10.65
C ASP A 157 -12.37 8.05 -9.26
N TYR A 158 -11.04 8.11 -9.19
CA TYR A 158 -10.35 8.55 -7.97
C TYR A 158 -10.35 10.07 -7.86
N ASN A 159 -10.77 10.58 -6.71
CA ASN A 159 -10.72 12.01 -6.38
C ASN A 159 -10.61 12.18 -4.86
N ALA A 160 -9.45 12.65 -4.39
CA ALA A 160 -9.09 12.72 -2.97
C ALA A 160 -10.04 13.60 -2.14
N ASP A 161 -10.63 14.63 -2.75
CA ASP A 161 -11.44 15.64 -2.07
C ASP A 161 -12.92 15.28 -2.00
N LEU A 162 -13.34 14.26 -2.76
CA LEU A 162 -14.73 13.83 -2.83
C LEU A 162 -14.99 12.58 -1.99
N SER A 163 -16.26 12.44 -1.62
CA SER A 163 -16.73 11.24 -0.94
C SER A 163 -18.14 10.90 -1.40
N ILE A 164 -18.45 9.61 -1.36
CA ILE A 164 -19.76 9.08 -1.74
C ILE A 164 -20.32 8.21 -0.61
N GLN A 165 -21.61 8.33 -0.36
CA GLN A 165 -22.28 7.58 0.70
C GLN A 165 -22.25 6.07 0.42
N LYS A 166 -21.87 5.27 1.42
CA LYS A 166 -21.73 3.81 1.31
C LYS A 166 -23.02 3.14 0.81
N SER A 167 -24.18 3.57 1.31
CA SER A 167 -25.47 3.02 0.91
C SER A 167 -25.76 3.29 -0.57
N SER A 168 -25.44 4.48 -1.08
CA SER A 168 -25.62 4.82 -2.50
C SER A 168 -24.75 3.95 -3.40
N VAL A 169 -23.48 3.75 -3.04
CA VAL A 169 -22.59 2.83 -3.77
C VAL A 169 -23.12 1.39 -3.73
N ARG A 170 -23.63 0.95 -2.58
CA ARG A 170 -24.19 -0.40 -2.42
C ARG A 170 -25.41 -0.62 -3.30
N ASN A 171 -26.34 0.33 -3.31
CA ASN A 171 -27.54 0.26 -4.15
C ASN A 171 -27.17 0.28 -5.64
N LEU A 172 -26.22 1.13 -6.03
CA LEU A 172 -25.72 1.18 -7.41
C LEU A 172 -25.10 -0.16 -7.83
N TYR A 173 -24.36 -0.84 -6.93
CA TYR A 173 -23.81 -2.17 -7.20
C TYR A 173 -24.89 -3.25 -7.32
N LEU A 174 -25.94 -3.20 -6.50
CA LEU A 174 -27.07 -4.13 -6.61
C LEU A 174 -27.79 -3.96 -7.95
N ASN A 175 -28.10 -2.71 -8.34
CA ASN A 175 -28.74 -2.41 -9.61
C ASN A 175 -27.88 -2.84 -10.81
N TYR A 176 -26.56 -2.61 -10.74
CA TYR A 176 -25.62 -3.11 -11.75
C TYR A 176 -25.67 -4.64 -11.86
N CYS A 177 -25.66 -5.36 -10.73
CA CYS A 177 -25.72 -6.81 -10.76
C CYS A 177 -27.03 -7.33 -11.35
N GLU A 178 -28.16 -6.71 -11.00
CA GLU A 178 -29.47 -7.04 -11.55
C GLU A 178 -29.53 -6.80 -13.06
N LEU A 179 -29.13 -5.60 -13.52
CA LEU A 179 -29.16 -5.21 -14.93
C LEU A 179 -28.32 -6.13 -15.83
N PHE A 180 -27.17 -6.59 -15.34
CA PHE A 180 -26.23 -7.40 -16.11
C PHE A 180 -26.24 -8.90 -15.72
N GLY A 181 -27.23 -9.35 -14.95
CA GLY A 181 -27.38 -10.76 -14.56
C GLY A 181 -26.19 -11.33 -13.76
N LYS A 182 -25.54 -10.50 -12.93
CA LYS A 182 -24.36 -10.87 -12.13
C LYS A 182 -24.77 -11.33 -10.73
N THR A 183 -23.99 -12.23 -10.14
CA THR A 183 -24.16 -12.60 -8.72
C THR A 183 -23.77 -11.45 -7.79
N THR A 184 -24.58 -11.20 -6.78
CA THR A 184 -24.31 -10.16 -5.77
C THR A 184 -23.42 -10.68 -4.65
N LEU A 185 -22.68 -9.77 -4.03
CA LEU A 185 -22.00 -10.01 -2.75
C LEU A 185 -22.93 -9.62 -1.59
N ASN A 186 -22.80 -10.32 -0.45
CA ASN A 186 -23.36 -9.84 0.81
C ASN A 186 -22.65 -8.56 1.29
N ASP A 187 -23.26 -7.83 2.22
CA ASP A 187 -22.79 -6.51 2.65
C ASP A 187 -21.38 -6.52 3.26
N THR A 188 -21.04 -7.56 4.01
CA THR A 188 -19.71 -7.73 4.62
C THR A 188 -18.66 -7.90 3.53
N ASN A 189 -18.88 -8.82 2.60
CA ASN A 189 -17.96 -9.11 1.51
C ASN A 189 -17.85 -7.95 0.53
N PHE A 190 -18.97 -7.28 0.21
CA PHE A 190 -18.99 -6.05 -0.57
C PHE A 190 -18.12 -4.99 0.09
N GLY A 191 -18.31 -4.71 1.38
CA GLY A 191 -17.53 -3.69 2.09
C GLY A 191 -16.02 -3.99 2.11
N ILE A 192 -15.63 -5.23 2.39
CA ILE A 192 -14.22 -5.65 2.41
C ILE A 192 -13.59 -5.50 1.02
N LYS A 193 -14.27 -5.99 -0.02
CA LYS A 193 -13.74 -5.97 -1.39
C LYS A 193 -13.84 -4.60 -2.06
N PHE A 194 -14.84 -3.79 -1.74
CA PHE A 194 -14.98 -2.44 -2.30
C PHE A 194 -13.95 -1.49 -1.68
N LYS A 195 -13.65 -1.63 -0.38
CA LYS A 195 -12.59 -0.89 0.31
C LYS A 195 -11.23 -1.03 -0.38
N ILE A 196 -10.96 -2.24 -0.83
CA ILE A 196 -9.80 -2.60 -1.62
C ILE A 196 -9.69 -1.70 -2.87
N PHE A 197 -10.78 -1.51 -3.60
CA PHE A 197 -10.79 -0.69 -4.82
C PHE A 197 -10.82 0.80 -4.54
N ALA A 198 -11.54 1.24 -3.51
CA ALA A 198 -11.60 2.65 -3.13
C ALA A 198 -10.27 3.23 -2.63
N LYS A 199 -9.25 2.39 -2.37
CA LYS A 199 -7.90 2.75 -1.86
C LYS A 199 -7.87 3.53 -0.53
N HIS A 200 -9.02 3.84 0.04
CA HIS A 200 -9.19 4.60 1.28
C HIS A 200 -10.15 3.91 2.25
N ASP A 201 -9.97 4.25 3.54
CA ASP A 201 -10.87 3.79 4.60
C ASP A 201 -12.25 4.48 4.51
N MET A 202 -13.27 3.73 4.91
CA MET A 202 -14.62 4.26 5.10
C MET A 202 -14.62 5.22 6.30
N LYS A 203 -15.19 6.42 6.11
CA LYS A 203 -15.30 7.46 7.14
C LYS A 203 -16.74 7.59 7.63
N HIS A 204 -16.89 8.09 8.84
CA HIS A 204 -18.19 8.51 9.38
C HIS A 204 -18.29 10.04 9.26
N VAL A 205 -19.35 10.53 8.62
CA VAL A 205 -19.63 11.96 8.46
C VAL A 205 -20.95 12.27 9.14
N THR A 206 -20.91 13.20 10.09
CA THR A 206 -22.10 13.69 10.78
C THR A 206 -22.60 14.94 10.06
N LYS A 207 -23.83 14.91 9.56
CA LYS A 207 -24.51 16.09 9.03
C LYS A 207 -25.47 16.64 10.08
N SER A 208 -25.42 17.95 10.30
CA SER A 208 -26.42 18.68 11.06
C SER A 208 -27.36 19.36 10.09
N ASP A 209 -28.63 18.96 10.06
CA ASP A 209 -29.65 19.72 9.34
C ASP A 209 -29.93 20.97 10.16
N GLY A 210 -29.69 22.15 9.59
CA GLY A 210 -29.82 23.45 10.27
C GLY A 210 -31.23 23.76 10.80
N MET A 211 -32.21 22.91 10.52
CA MET A 211 -33.61 23.02 10.93
C MET A 211 -34.05 21.97 11.96
N SER A 212 -33.24 20.93 12.23
CA SER A 212 -33.57 19.85 13.16
C SER A 212 -32.42 19.57 14.12
N ARG A 213 -32.71 19.38 15.41
CA ARG A 213 -31.72 18.94 16.41
C ARG A 213 -31.22 17.50 16.19
N THR A 214 -31.71 16.80 15.16
CA THR A 214 -31.27 15.44 14.82
C THR A 214 -29.95 15.46 14.06
N ARG A 215 -28.93 14.80 14.61
CA ARG A 215 -27.65 14.57 13.93
C ARG A 215 -27.68 13.20 13.24
N THR A 216 -27.55 13.18 11.92
CA THR A 216 -27.48 11.93 11.15
C THR A 216 -26.03 11.63 10.81
N THR A 217 -25.54 10.49 11.27
CA THR A 217 -24.20 10.00 10.94
C THR A 217 -24.30 9.02 9.77
N VAL A 218 -23.64 9.35 8.66
CA VAL A 218 -23.58 8.49 7.47
C VAL A 218 -22.17 7.95 7.26
N ARG A 219 -22.08 6.74 6.71
CA ARG A 219 -20.81 6.15 6.28
C ARG A 219 -20.52 6.55 4.84
N VAL A 220 -19.30 7.03 4.57
CA VAL A 220 -18.86 7.44 3.23
C VAL A 220 -17.57 6.74 2.83
N TRP A 221 -17.42 6.47 1.53
CA TRP A 221 -16.14 6.16 0.91
C TRP A 221 -15.51 7.48 0.47
N SER A 222 -14.34 7.81 1.00
CA SER A 222 -13.57 8.98 0.58
C SER A 222 -12.59 8.64 -0.53
N GLY A 223 -12.18 9.62 -1.32
CA GLY A 223 -11.14 9.44 -2.34
C GLY A 223 -11.67 8.90 -3.68
N ILE A 224 -12.99 8.81 -3.83
CA ILE A 224 -13.65 8.35 -5.05
C ILE A 224 -14.87 9.22 -5.35
N THR A 225 -15.22 9.31 -6.63
CA THR A 225 -16.42 9.97 -7.14
C THR A 225 -17.06 9.11 -8.23
N LEU A 226 -18.33 9.34 -8.53
CA LEU A 226 -18.93 8.77 -9.74
C LEU A 226 -18.31 9.41 -10.97
N LYS A 227 -18.04 8.59 -12.00
CA LYS A 227 -17.66 9.10 -13.32
C LYS A 227 -18.77 9.99 -13.85
N LYS A 228 -18.41 11.12 -14.46
CA LYS A 228 -19.35 11.89 -15.25
C LYS A 228 -19.63 11.09 -16.52
N ILE A 229 -20.87 10.66 -16.69
CA ILE A 229 -21.32 10.11 -17.97
C ILE A 229 -21.74 11.33 -18.79
N ASP A 230 -20.89 11.75 -19.73
CA ASP A 230 -21.29 12.73 -20.73
C ASP A 230 -22.30 12.06 -21.66
N ILE A 231 -23.56 12.41 -21.50
CA ILE A 231 -24.63 12.02 -22.41
C ILE A 231 -24.67 13.14 -23.46
N SER A 232 -23.80 13.04 -24.46
CA SER A 232 -23.88 13.87 -25.69
C SER A 232 -24.90 13.30 -26.65
#